data_AF-A0A7L3QZ79-F1
#
_entry.id   AF-A0A7L3QZ79-F1
#
_cell.length_a   1.000
_cell.length_b   1.000
_cell.length_c   1.000
_cell.angle_alpha   90.00
_cell.angle_beta   90.00
_cell.angle_gamma   90.00
#
_symmetry.space_group_name_H-M   'P 1'
#
loop_
_entity.id
_entity.type
_entity.pdbx_description
1 polymer ?
#
loop_
_entity_poly.entity_id
_entity_poly.type
_entity_poly.pdbx_seq_one_letter_code
_entity_poly.pdbx_strand_id
1 'polypeptide(L)'
;MGRCGATLRLALEGNIAVGKSTFLKLLGATFPRWHLVTEPVAQWRKVPAGGTAQAAVGSANLLQMMYQDPARWSYTFQTFSCISRLKAMLEPPEGGPPETPHPVKVFERSVFSDRYL
;
A
#
# COMPACT_ATOMS: atom_id res chain seq x y z
N MET A 1 -9.25 14.88 29.68
CA MET A 1 -8.69 14.08 28.56
C MET A 1 -9.86 13.56 27.73
N GLY A 2 -10.09 14.15 26.55
CA GLY A 2 -11.18 13.73 25.66
C GLY A 2 -10.89 12.36 25.06
N ARG A 3 -11.87 11.46 25.06
CA ARG A 3 -11.75 10.15 24.38
C ARG A 3 -11.49 10.41 22.90
N CYS A 4 -10.37 9.90 22.37
CA CYS A 4 -10.17 9.81 20.94
C CYS A 4 -11.25 8.86 20.38
N GLY A 5 -12.10 9.36 19.49
CA GLY A 5 -13.13 8.58 18.82
C GLY A 5 -12.53 7.50 17.92
N ALA A 6 -13.34 6.51 17.55
CA ALA A 6 -12.90 5.45 16.64
C ALA A 6 -12.36 6.05 15.33
N THR A 7 -11.21 5.53 14.87
CA THR A 7 -10.60 5.96 13.61
C THR A 7 -11.48 5.58 12.43
N LEU A 8 -11.85 6.57 11.62
CA LEU A 8 -12.49 6.33 10.32
C LEU A 8 -11.44 5.82 9.34
N ARG A 9 -11.70 4.65 8.73
CA ARG A 9 -10.81 4.02 7.74
C ARG A 9 -11.52 3.98 6.39
N LEU A 10 -10.91 4.57 5.37
CA LEU A 10 -11.46 4.68 4.02
C LEU A 10 -10.49 4.04 3.03
N ALA A 11 -11.01 3.30 2.05
CA ALA A 11 -10.23 2.79 0.93
C ALA A 11 -10.63 3.51 -0.35
N LEU A 12 -9.64 4.05 -1.07
CA LEU A 12 -9.81 4.66 -2.38
C LEU A 12 -9.63 3.58 -3.44
N GLU A 13 -10.73 3.10 -4.00
CA GLU A 13 -10.76 2.05 -5.00
C GLU A 13 -10.83 2.61 -6.43
N GLY A 14 -10.35 1.83 -7.40
CA GLY A 14 -10.38 2.22 -8.80
C GLY A 14 -9.37 1.48 -9.67
N ASN A 15 -9.64 1.46 -10.97
CA ASN A 15 -8.82 0.76 -11.96
C ASN A 15 -7.39 1.33 -12.05
N ILE A 16 -6.49 0.60 -12.71
CA ILE A 16 -5.11 1.03 -12.96
C ILE A 16 -5.14 2.35 -13.73
N ALA A 17 -4.27 3.29 -13.35
CA ALA A 17 -4.11 4.61 -13.98
C ALA A 17 -5.32 5.57 -13.94
N VAL A 18 -6.40 5.27 -13.22
CA VAL A 18 -7.58 6.17 -13.10
C VAL A 18 -7.31 7.47 -12.31
N GLY A 19 -6.11 7.62 -11.73
CA GLY A 19 -5.72 8.84 -11.00
C GLY A 19 -5.85 8.77 -9.47
N LYS A 20 -5.95 7.57 -8.87
CA LYS A 20 -6.03 7.39 -7.41
C LYS A 20 -4.93 8.13 -6.64
N SER A 21 -3.66 7.93 -7.00
CA SER A 21 -2.53 8.58 -6.32
C SER A 21 -2.55 10.11 -6.51
N THR A 22 -3.08 10.61 -7.65
CA THR A 22 -3.27 12.04 -7.88
C THR A 22 -4.34 12.61 -6.94
N PHE A 23 -5.47 11.91 -6.80
CA PHE A 23 -6.53 12.30 -5.88
C PHE A 23 -6.08 12.21 -4.41
N LEU A 24 -5.28 11.20 -4.05
CA LEU A 24 -4.73 11.07 -2.70
C LEU A 24 -3.82 12.26 -2.35
N LYS A 25 -3.01 12.76 -3.29
CA LYS A 25 -2.20 13.99 -3.10
C LYS A 25 -3.08 15.22 -2.84
N LEU A 26 -4.19 15.35 -3.57
CA LEU A 26 -5.16 16.42 -3.35
C LEU A 26 -5.75 16.35 -1.93
N LEU A 27 -6.17 15.15 -1.50
CA LEU A 27 -6.68 14.94 -0.13
C LEU A 27 -5.65 15.32 0.94
N GLY A 28 -4.37 15.03 0.71
CA GLY A 28 -3.30 15.38 1.65
C GLY A 28 -3.09 16.88 1.77
N ALA A 29 -3.20 17.60 0.65
CA ALA A 29 -3.13 19.06 0.63
C ALA A 29 -4.37 19.70 1.29
N THR A 30 -5.57 19.14 1.06
CA THR A 30 -6.83 19.66 1.62
C THR A 30 -7.01 19.32 3.10
N PHE A 31 -6.56 18.14 3.53
CA PHE A 31 -6.71 17.63 4.90
C PHE A 31 -5.36 17.20 5.51
N PRO A 32 -4.50 18.13 5.93
CA PRO A 32 -3.15 17.81 6.42
C PRO A 32 -3.10 16.92 7.67
N ARG A 33 -4.21 16.83 8.42
CA ARG A 33 -4.34 15.97 9.61
C ARG A 33 -4.79 14.55 9.28
N TRP A 34 -5.16 14.27 8.04
CA TRP A 34 -5.55 12.93 7.62
C TRP A 34 -4.30 12.09 7.33
N HIS A 35 -4.32 10.85 7.76
CA HIS A 35 -3.22 9.94 7.49
C HIS A 35 -3.51 9.17 6.20
N LEU A 36 -2.64 9.36 5.21
CA LEU A 36 -2.80 8.79 3.87
C LEU A 36 -1.74 7.72 3.65
N VAL A 37 -2.16 6.55 3.18
CA VAL A 37 -1.29 5.41 2.91
C VAL A 37 -1.41 5.06 1.43
N THR A 38 -0.34 5.27 0.67
CA THR A 38 -0.26 4.93 -0.75
C THR A 38 0.05 3.45 -0.95
N GLU A 39 -0.25 2.92 -2.14
CA GLU A 39 0.15 1.54 -2.47
C GLU A 39 1.69 1.39 -2.45
N PRO A 40 2.24 0.28 -1.91
CA PRO A 40 3.68 0.07 -1.81
C PRO A 40 4.32 -0.37 -3.15
N VAL A 41 3.94 0.27 -4.27
CA VAL A 41 4.42 -0.07 -5.64
C VAL A 41 5.94 -0.04 -5.74
N ALA A 42 6.59 0.87 -5.03
CA ALA A 42 8.05 0.96 -4.99
C ALA A 42 8.69 -0.33 -4.44
N GLN A 43 8.08 -0.96 -3.42
CA GLN A 43 8.55 -2.21 -2.84
C GLN A 43 8.40 -3.36 -3.85
N TRP A 44 7.33 -3.35 -4.66
CA TRP A 44 7.10 -4.37 -5.68
C TRP A 44 8.09 -4.32 -6.83
N ARG A 45 8.66 -3.13 -7.11
CA ARG A 45 9.66 -2.92 -8.17
C ARG A 45 11.09 -3.17 -7.72
N LYS A 46 11.35 -3.17 -6.41
CA LYS A 46 12.69 -3.30 -5.82
C LYS A 46 12.66 -4.25 -4.63
N VAL A 47 12.47 -5.54 -4.90
CA VAL A 47 12.55 -6.59 -3.88
C VAL A 47 14.01 -6.99 -3.70
N PRO A 48 14.58 -6.93 -2.48
CA PRO A 48 15.94 -7.39 -2.24
C PRO A 48 16.08 -8.87 -2.60
N ALA A 49 17.06 -9.22 -3.43
CA ALA A 49 17.37 -10.61 -3.74
C ALA A 49 18.15 -11.25 -2.57
N GLY A 50 17.43 -11.63 -1.52
CA GLY A 50 17.98 -12.36 -0.37
C GLY A 50 17.52 -13.82 -0.38
N GLY A 51 18.29 -14.71 -1.04
CA GLY A 51 18.03 -16.15 -1.05
C GLY A 51 19.15 -16.94 -1.74
N THR A 52 19.55 -18.05 -1.13
CA THR A 52 20.75 -18.89 -1.37
C THR A 52 20.83 -19.63 -2.71
N ALA A 53 20.16 -19.16 -3.77
CA ALA A 53 20.26 -19.75 -5.09
C ALA A 53 20.67 -18.67 -6.09
N GLN A 54 21.99 -18.50 -6.29
CA GLN A 54 22.64 -17.83 -7.42
C GLN A 54 22.08 -16.47 -7.91
N ALA A 55 21.26 -15.76 -7.14
CA ALA A 55 20.64 -14.52 -7.58
C ALA A 55 21.66 -13.37 -7.51
N ALA A 56 21.89 -12.76 -8.66
CA ALA A 56 22.80 -11.65 -8.87
C ALA A 56 22.67 -10.56 -7.80
N VAL A 57 23.79 -9.91 -7.48
CA VAL A 57 23.84 -8.63 -6.77
C VAL A 57 22.83 -7.67 -7.43
N GLY A 58 21.65 -7.48 -6.83
CA GLY A 58 20.57 -6.71 -7.46
C GLY A 58 19.21 -6.82 -6.77
N SER A 59 18.28 -5.94 -7.15
CA SER A 59 16.88 -5.96 -6.73
C SER A 59 15.99 -6.54 -7.83
N ALA A 60 15.06 -7.43 -7.49
CA ALA A 60 14.08 -7.98 -8.43
C ALA A 60 12.85 -7.07 -8.56
N ASN A 61 12.29 -6.97 -9.77
CA ASN A 61 11.04 -6.24 -10.06
C ASN A 61 9.89 -7.23 -10.24
N LEU A 62 9.24 -7.63 -9.13
CA LEU A 62 8.15 -8.61 -9.14
C LEU A 62 6.94 -8.14 -9.95
N LEU A 63 6.67 -6.82 -9.96
CA LEU A 63 5.59 -6.26 -10.77
C LEU A 63 5.82 -6.54 -12.26
N GLN A 64 7.05 -6.31 -12.73
CA GLN A 64 7.43 -6.59 -14.11
C GLN A 64 7.41 -8.09 -14.41
N MET A 65 7.91 -8.92 -13.49
CA MET A 65 7.92 -10.38 -13.67
C MET A 65 6.50 -10.95 -13.80
N MET A 66 5.54 -10.41 -13.03
CA MET A 66 4.12 -10.76 -13.15
C MET A 66 3.54 -10.38 -14.52
N TYR A 67 3.86 -9.20 -15.04
CA TYR A 67 3.40 -8.80 -16.37
C TYR A 67 4.06 -9.61 -17.51
N GLN A 68 5.28 -10.11 -17.31
CA GLN A 68 6.01 -10.89 -18.32
C GLN A 68 5.62 -12.36 -18.35
N ASP A 69 5.46 -13.01 -17.19
CA ASP A 69 5.05 -14.41 -17.06
C ASP A 69 4.06 -14.56 -15.89
N PRO A 70 2.78 -14.26 -16.12
CA PRO A 70 1.76 -14.34 -15.07
C PRO A 70 1.56 -15.76 -14.56
N ALA A 71 1.66 -16.78 -15.42
CA ALA A 71 1.50 -18.18 -15.01
C ALA A 71 2.54 -18.56 -13.93
N ARG A 72 3.77 -18.04 -14.03
CA ARG A 72 4.83 -18.28 -13.05
C ARG A 72 4.75 -17.37 -11.82
N TRP A 73 4.37 -16.10 -12.00
CA TRP A 73 4.59 -15.04 -10.99
C TRP A 73 3.33 -14.44 -10.39
N SER A 74 2.13 -14.70 -10.90
CA SER A 74 0.89 -14.12 -10.36
C SER A 74 0.66 -14.47 -8.90
N TYR A 75 0.82 -15.75 -8.51
CA TYR A 75 0.65 -16.16 -7.11
C TYR A 75 1.64 -15.44 -6.17
N THR A 76 2.92 -15.38 -6.58
CA THR A 76 3.98 -14.73 -5.80
C THR A 76 3.72 -13.22 -5.69
N PHE A 77 3.37 -12.56 -6.79
CA PHE A 77 3.09 -11.13 -6.81
C PHE A 77 1.84 -10.79 -5.98
N GLN A 78 0.74 -11.51 -6.17
CA GLN A 78 -0.51 -11.25 -5.44
C GLN A 78 -0.31 -11.43 -3.93
N THR A 79 0.35 -12.51 -3.52
CA THR A 79 0.70 -12.74 -2.11
C THR A 79 1.58 -11.62 -1.55
N PHE A 80 2.61 -11.20 -2.29
CA PHE A 80 3.51 -10.13 -1.86
C PHE A 80 2.80 -8.77 -1.79
N SER A 81 1.94 -8.46 -2.76
CA SER A 81 1.17 -7.20 -2.81
C SER A 81 0.20 -7.10 -1.64
N CYS A 82 -0.54 -8.16 -1.33
CA CYS A 82 -1.47 -8.22 -0.21
C CYS A 82 -0.75 -8.06 1.15
N ILE A 83 0.36 -8.79 1.35
CA ILE A 83 1.13 -8.71 2.60
C ILE A 83 1.77 -7.33 2.79
N SER A 84 2.40 -6.79 1.74
CA SER A 84 3.01 -5.46 1.81
C SER A 84 1.98 -4.36 2.06
N ARG A 85 0.78 -4.45 1.46
CA ARG A 85 -0.33 -3.54 1.75
C ARG A 85 -0.80 -3.68 3.19
N LEU A 86 -1.05 -4.90 3.67
CA LEU A 86 -1.49 -5.14 5.04
C LEU A 86 -0.50 -4.55 6.05
N LYS A 87 0.81 -4.72 5.82
CA LYS A 87 1.86 -4.11 6.65
C LYS A 87 1.75 -2.58 6.67
N ALA A 88 1.66 -1.94 5.50
CA ALA A 88 1.49 -0.48 5.41
C ALA A 88 0.21 0.02 6.09
N MET A 89 -0.87 -0.76 6.07
CA MET A 89 -2.13 -0.42 6.75
C MET A 89 -2.04 -0.49 8.28
N LEU A 90 -1.21 -1.40 8.80
CA LEU A 90 -1.01 -1.64 10.23
C LEU A 90 0.08 -0.74 10.83
N GLU A 91 0.98 -0.19 10.02
CA GLU A 91 2.02 0.71 10.49
C GLU A 91 1.42 1.96 11.19
N PRO A 92 1.99 2.34 12.35
CA PRO A 92 1.59 3.57 13.02
C PRO A 92 2.01 4.79 12.18
N PRO A 93 1.25 5.90 12.21
CA PRO A 93 1.67 7.13 11.57
C PRO A 93 3.02 7.61 12.09
N GLU A 94 3.86 8.13 11.21
CA GLU A 94 5.06 8.86 11.61
C GLU A 94 4.64 10.06 12.47
N GLY A 95 5.20 10.17 13.68
CA GLY A 95 4.83 11.21 14.65
C GLY A 95 3.85 10.77 15.75
N GLY A 96 3.41 9.51 15.76
CA GLY A 96 2.62 8.94 16.87
C GLY A 96 1.10 8.96 16.64
N PRO A 97 0.30 8.65 17.66
CA PRO A 97 -1.15 8.60 17.53
C PRO A 97 -1.71 9.99 17.18
N PRO A 98 -2.68 10.08 16.27
CA PRO A 98 -3.23 11.36 15.85
C PRO A 98 -3.87 12.08 17.04
N GLU A 99 -3.44 13.33 17.28
CA GLU A 99 -3.95 14.20 18.34
C GLU A 99 -5.35 14.79 18.03
N THR A 100 -6.11 14.12 17.15
CA THR A 100 -7.43 14.58 16.71
C THR A 100 -8.53 13.74 17.35
N PRO A 101 -9.65 14.34 17.81
CA PRO A 101 -10.78 13.59 18.37
C PRO A 101 -11.40 12.56 17.40
N HIS A 102 -11.27 12.77 16.10
CA HIS A 102 -11.82 11.90 15.05
C HIS A 102 -10.76 11.66 13.96
N PRO A 103 -9.85 10.69 14.17
CA PRO A 103 -8.78 10.44 13.22
C PRO A 103 -9.30 9.76 11.95
N VAL A 104 -8.77 10.19 10.80
CA VAL A 104 -9.11 9.63 9.48
C VAL A 104 -7.86 9.01 8.87
N LYS A 105 -7.99 7.75 8.45
CA LYS A 105 -7.00 7.03 7.65
C LYS A 105 -7.57 6.70 6.28
N VAL A 106 -6.86 7.08 5.22
CA VAL A 106 -7.23 6.75 3.83
C VAL A 106 -6.16 5.87 3.21
N PHE A 107 -6.57 4.76 2.62
CA PHE A 107 -5.71 3.79 1.96
C PHE A 107 -5.94 3.86 0.45
N GLU A 108 -4.87 3.84 -0.34
CA GLU A 108 -4.98 3.56 -1.75
C GLU A 108 -5.19 2.05 -1.93
N ARG A 109 -6.37 1.66 -2.42
CA ARG A 109 -6.87 0.27 -2.46
C ARG A 109 -6.96 -0.44 -1.09
N SER A 110 -7.45 -1.67 -1.10
CA SER A 110 -7.65 -2.51 0.08
C SER A 110 -7.27 -3.97 -0.16
N VAL A 111 -7.12 -4.75 0.91
CA VAL A 111 -6.93 -6.21 0.82
C VAL A 111 -8.08 -6.94 0.11
N PHE A 112 -9.27 -6.31 0.02
CA PHE A 112 -10.39 -6.84 -0.74
C PHE A 112 -10.11 -6.71 -2.24
N SER A 113 -9.60 -5.57 -2.69
CA SER A 113 -9.23 -5.36 -4.09
C SER A 113 -8.10 -6.28 -4.54
N ASP A 114 -7.20 -6.71 -3.65
CA ASP A 114 -6.14 -7.67 -3.98
C ASP A 114 -6.68 -9.10 -4.20
N ARG A 115 -7.90 -9.42 -3.74
CA ARG A 115 -8.50 -10.76 -3.83
C ARG A 115 -9.61 -10.87 -4.88
N TYR A 116 -10.44 -9.82 -4.99
CA TYR A 116 -11.71 -9.89 -5.72
C TYR A 116 -11.70 -9.14 -7.06
N LEU A 117 -10.60 -8.46 -7.40
CA LEU A 117 -10.37 -7.79 -8.69
C LEU A 117 -9.13 -8.38 -9.35
#